data_AF-E1WXQ1-F1
#
_entry.id   AF-E1WXQ1-F1
#
_cell.length_a   1.000
_cell.length_b   1.000
_cell.length_c   1.000
_cell.angle_alpha   90.00
_cell.angle_beta   90.00
_cell.angle_gamma   90.00
#
_symmetry.space_group_name_H-M   'P 1'
#
loop_
_entity.id
_entity.type
_entity.pdbx_description
1 polymer ?
#
loop_
_entity_poly.entity_id
_entity_poly.type
_entity_poly.pdbx_seq_one_letter_code
_entity_poly.pdbx_strand_id
1 'polypeptide(L)'
;MKLLLLPFLLLTVSAHANCELDAANYLRSFGNRSDRPMQMSAPILLEANTDFTTPRGQLLANYSIDTVVFYNTGSYHSGWFKEAVILNPENCYVLNHFVVEAE
;
A
#
# COMPACT_ATOMS: atom_id res chain seq x y z
N MET A 1 9.91 -27.88 42.68
CA MET A 1 10.38 -27.50 41.32
C MET A 1 9.49 -28.18 40.29
N LYS A 2 8.61 -27.42 39.63
CA LYS A 2 7.96 -27.84 38.37
C LYS A 2 8.13 -26.69 37.39
N LEU A 3 8.70 -27.02 36.23
CA LEU A 3 9.06 -26.12 35.15
C LEU A 3 7.84 -25.31 34.70
N LEU A 4 7.97 -23.99 34.71
CA LEU A 4 7.15 -23.07 33.91
C LEU A 4 7.73 -23.10 32.49
N LEU A 5 7.15 -23.91 31.61
CA LEU A 5 7.46 -23.93 30.18
C LEU A 5 6.49 -23.01 29.44
N LEU A 6 7.07 -21.95 28.89
CA LEU A 6 6.65 -21.09 27.77
C LEU A 6 5.28 -20.39 27.82
N PRO A 7 5.33 -19.06 27.65
CA PRO A 7 4.62 -18.42 26.56
C PRO A 7 5.61 -17.66 25.69
N PHE A 8 6.20 -18.34 24.70
CA PHE A 8 6.95 -17.69 23.61
C PHE A 8 6.22 -17.94 22.30
N LEU A 9 5.00 -17.43 22.22
CA LEU A 9 4.19 -17.44 21.00
C LEU A 9 3.35 -16.17 21.06
N LEU A 10 3.80 -15.07 20.47
CA LEU A 10 2.97 -13.88 20.12
C LEU A 10 3.77 -12.70 19.49
N LEU A 11 4.96 -12.90 18.90
CA LEU A 11 5.81 -11.78 18.43
C LEU A 11 5.92 -11.60 16.91
N THR A 12 5.04 -12.19 16.08
CA THR A 12 5.22 -12.16 14.61
C THR A 12 4.17 -11.36 13.83
N VAL A 13 3.44 -10.40 14.43
CA VAL A 13 2.30 -9.72 13.74
C VAL A 13 2.46 -8.21 13.55
N SER A 14 3.68 -7.68 13.37
CA SER A 14 3.88 -6.21 13.35
C SER A 14 4.55 -5.60 12.12
N ALA A 15 4.95 -6.38 11.11
CA ALA A 15 5.63 -5.79 9.94
C ALA A 15 4.69 -5.06 8.96
N HIS A 16 3.46 -5.55 8.75
CA HIS A 16 2.60 -5.07 7.65
C HIS A 16 1.72 -3.87 8.02
N ALA A 17 1.41 -3.66 9.30
CA ALA A 17 0.70 -2.46 9.77
C ALA A 17 1.59 -1.19 9.74
N ASN A 18 2.87 -1.31 9.40
CA ASN A 18 3.84 -0.23 9.57
C ASN A 18 3.76 0.85 8.47
N CYS A 19 3.42 0.48 7.24
CA CYS A 19 3.53 1.41 6.10
C CYS A 19 2.24 2.17 5.75
N GLU A 20 1.11 1.86 6.41
CA GLU A 20 -0.17 2.53 6.11
C GLU A 20 -0.11 4.03 6.41
N LEU A 21 0.53 4.41 7.53
CA LEU A 21 0.67 5.81 7.91
C LEU A 21 1.53 6.59 6.91
N ASP A 22 2.65 6.02 6.46
CA ASP A 22 3.54 6.62 5.45
C ASP A 22 2.83 6.75 4.10
N ALA A 23 2.10 5.72 3.67
CA ALA A 23 1.30 5.76 2.45
C ALA A 23 0.23 6.85 2.53
N ALA A 24 -0.51 6.93 3.63
CA ALA A 24 -1.54 7.94 3.84
C ALA A 24 -0.95 9.37 3.91
N ASN A 25 0.18 9.56 4.59
CA ASN A 25 0.87 10.85 4.67
C ASN A 25 1.40 11.30 3.30
N TYR A 26 1.94 10.37 2.52
CA TYR A 26 2.35 10.64 1.14
C TYR A 26 1.14 11.08 0.30
N LEU A 27 0.04 10.32 0.33
CA LEU A 27 -1.15 10.65 -0.46
C LEU A 27 -1.83 11.96 -0.02
N ARG A 28 -1.78 12.32 1.26
CA ARG A 28 -2.27 13.63 1.72
C ARG A 28 -1.45 14.79 1.14
N SER A 29 -0.17 14.57 0.87
CA SER A 29 0.78 15.59 0.43
C SER A 29 0.92 15.65 -1.09
N PHE A 30 0.85 14.51 -1.76
CA PHE A 30 1.19 14.33 -3.18
C PHE A 30 0.13 13.58 -3.98
N GLY A 31 -0.86 12.97 -3.31
CA GLY A 31 -1.95 12.27 -3.96
C GLY A 31 -2.94 13.20 -4.65
N ASN A 32 -3.89 12.60 -5.37
CA ASN A 32 -4.94 13.38 -6.02
C ASN A 32 -5.89 13.99 -4.99
N ARG A 33 -6.30 15.25 -5.23
CA ARG A 33 -7.30 15.92 -4.41
C ARG A 33 -8.62 15.16 -4.48
N SER A 34 -9.25 14.94 -3.33
CA SER A 34 -10.57 14.32 -3.20
C SER A 34 -11.49 15.21 -2.37
N ASP A 35 -12.75 15.32 -2.80
CA ASP A 35 -13.83 15.94 -2.02
C ASP A 35 -14.40 14.96 -0.96
N ARG A 36 -13.97 13.70 -0.99
CA ARG A 36 -14.31 12.65 -0.03
C ARG A 36 -13.13 12.35 0.90
N PRO A 37 -13.40 11.90 2.14
CA PRO A 37 -12.35 11.39 3.01
C PRO A 37 -11.51 10.31 2.31
N MET A 38 -10.21 10.28 2.60
CA MET A 38 -9.28 9.26 2.11
C MET A 38 -9.76 7.87 2.54
N GLN A 39 -9.77 6.92 1.61
CA GLN A 39 -10.19 5.55 1.83
C GLN A 39 -9.06 4.60 1.42
N MET A 40 -8.21 4.26 2.38
CA MET A 40 -7.09 3.34 2.17
C MET A 40 -7.57 1.89 2.14
N SER A 41 -7.03 1.08 1.23
CA SER A 41 -7.20 -0.37 1.25
C SER A 41 -6.37 -1.01 2.36
N ALA A 42 -6.65 -2.28 2.66
CA ALA A 42 -5.66 -3.15 3.32
C ALA A 42 -4.38 -3.25 2.46
N PRO A 43 -3.21 -3.50 3.08
CA PRO A 43 -1.97 -3.69 2.34
C PRO A 43 -2.07 -4.91 1.43
N ILE A 44 -1.56 -4.78 0.21
CA ILE A 44 -1.40 -5.88 -0.74
C ILE A 44 0.09 -6.10 -0.94
N LEU A 45 0.55 -7.34 -0.75
CA LEU A 45 1.91 -7.73 -1.08
C LEU A 45 2.00 -7.96 -2.60
N LEU A 46 2.99 -7.32 -3.23
CA LEU A 46 3.36 -7.55 -4.61
C LEU A 46 4.75 -8.17 -4.61
N GLU A 47 4.82 -9.46 -4.98
CA GLU A 47 6.07 -10.23 -4.99
C GLU A 47 7.06 -9.67 -6.02
N ALA A 48 8.35 -9.82 -5.72
CA ALA A 48 9.44 -9.44 -6.60
C ALA A 48 9.25 -9.98 -8.03
N ASN A 49 9.54 -9.13 -9.01
CA ASN A 49 9.41 -9.35 -10.44
C ASN A 49 7.96 -9.58 -10.93
N THR A 50 6.95 -9.33 -10.10
CA THR A 50 5.55 -9.30 -10.53
C THR A 50 5.23 -7.95 -11.17
N ASP A 51 4.60 -7.99 -12.33
CA ASP A 51 4.15 -6.79 -13.04
C ASP A 51 3.01 -6.11 -12.28
N PHE A 52 3.23 -4.83 -11.92
CA PHE A 52 2.18 -3.96 -11.45
C PHE A 52 1.46 -3.35 -12.64
N THR A 53 0.17 -3.64 -12.79
CA THR A 53 -0.61 -3.25 -13.96
C THR A 53 -1.89 -2.51 -13.60
N THR A 54 -2.43 -1.74 -14.55
CA THR A 54 -3.80 -1.22 -14.45
C THR A 54 -4.82 -2.35 -14.63
N PRO A 55 -6.10 -2.14 -14.27
CA PRO A 55 -7.16 -3.12 -14.55
C PRO A 55 -7.32 -3.49 -16.03
N ARG A 56 -6.82 -2.66 -16.95
CA ARG A 56 -6.81 -2.90 -18.41
C ARG A 56 -5.54 -3.59 -18.90
N GLY A 57 -4.64 -4.01 -18.01
CA GLY A 57 -3.41 -4.73 -18.33
C GLY A 57 -2.24 -3.85 -18.79
N GLN A 58 -2.30 -2.53 -18.60
CA GLN A 58 -1.16 -1.66 -18.90
C GLN A 58 -0.10 -1.81 -17.80
N LEU A 59 1.14 -2.13 -18.18
CA LEU A 59 2.28 -2.18 -17.27
C LEU A 59 2.61 -0.78 -16.73
N LEU A 60 2.70 -0.67 -15.41
CA LEU A 60 3.07 0.55 -14.68
C LEU A 60 4.46 0.43 -14.06
N ALA A 61 4.77 -0.71 -13.44
CA ALA A 61 6.06 -0.93 -12.80
C ALA A 61 6.35 -2.43 -12.64
N ASN A 62 7.64 -2.75 -12.47
CA ASN A 62 8.13 -4.05 -12.04
C ASN A 62 9.31 -3.79 -11.08
N TYR A 63 9.33 -4.45 -9.93
CA TYR A 63 10.34 -4.26 -8.90
C TYR A 63 11.12 -5.54 -8.66
N SER A 64 12.44 -5.46 -8.49
CA SER A 64 13.28 -6.64 -8.19
C SER A 64 13.20 -7.10 -6.73
N ILE A 65 12.32 -6.50 -5.93
CA ILE A 65 12.09 -6.78 -4.51
C ILE A 65 10.59 -6.90 -4.25
N ASP A 66 10.21 -7.57 -3.15
CA ASP A 66 8.84 -7.54 -2.67
C ASP A 66 8.46 -6.11 -2.29
N THR A 67 7.21 -5.74 -2.60
CA THR A 67 6.68 -4.41 -2.31
C THR A 67 5.32 -4.49 -1.63
N VAL A 68 4.97 -3.45 -0.87
CA VAL A 68 3.62 -3.30 -0.34
C VAL A 68 2.89 -2.22 -1.12
N VAL A 69 1.65 -2.51 -1.51
CA VAL A 69 0.78 -1.62 -2.28
C VAL A 69 -0.42 -1.25 -1.42
N PHE A 70 -0.68 0.05 -1.32
CA PHE A 70 -1.94 0.58 -0.79
C PHE A 70 -2.69 1.30 -1.90
N TYR A 71 -3.99 1.07 -1.96
CA TYR A 71 -4.87 1.82 -2.86
C TYR A 71 -5.64 2.87 -2.08
N ASN A 72 -5.88 4.01 -2.73
CA ASN A 72 -6.83 5.02 -2.30
C ASN A 72 -7.85 5.26 -3.41
N THR A 73 -9.13 5.30 -3.04
CA THR A 73 -10.21 5.69 -3.95
C THR A 73 -10.74 7.06 -3.54
N GLY A 74 -10.83 7.97 -4.50
CA GLY A 74 -11.31 9.32 -4.28
C GLY A 74 -12.28 9.78 -5.36
N SER A 75 -12.88 10.95 -5.14
CA SER A 75 -13.68 11.64 -6.15
C SER A 75 -13.42 13.12 -6.08
N TYR A 76 -13.31 13.77 -7.24
CA TYR A 76 -13.18 15.21 -7.34
C TYR A 76 -14.21 15.73 -8.34
N HIS A 77 -15.06 16.66 -7.90
CA HIS A 77 -16.26 17.05 -8.64
C HIS A 77 -17.15 15.83 -8.98
N SER A 78 -17.38 15.55 -10.26
CA SER A 78 -18.23 14.46 -10.75
C SER A 78 -17.46 13.21 -11.17
N GLY A 79 -16.13 13.21 -11.13
CA GLY A 79 -15.31 12.06 -11.52
C GLY A 79 -14.74 11.32 -10.32
N TRP A 80 -14.43 10.03 -10.50
CA TRP A 80 -13.69 9.23 -9.52
C TRP A 80 -12.31 8.82 -10.03
N PHE A 81 -11.44 8.47 -9.09
CA PHE A 81 -10.14 7.90 -9.37
C PHE A 81 -9.77 6.85 -8.34
N LYS A 82 -8.91 5.94 -8.75
CA LYS A 82 -8.19 5.00 -7.90
C LYS A 82 -6.71 5.19 -8.15
N GLU A 83 -5.97 5.39 -7.07
CA GLU A 83 -4.52 5.54 -7.09
C GLU A 83 -3.87 4.50 -6.17
N ALA A 84 -2.62 4.20 -6.45
CA ALA A 84 -1.82 3.23 -5.72
C ALA A 84 -0.50 3.84 -5.29
N VAL A 85 -0.10 3.65 -4.03
CA VAL A 85 1.24 3.94 -3.55
C VAL A 85 1.95 2.62 -3.26
N ILE A 86 3.16 2.51 -3.79
CA ILE A 86 4.01 1.34 -3.65
C ILE A 86 5.17 1.72 -2.73
N LEU A 87 5.40 0.92 -1.69
CA LEU A 87 6.45 1.16 -0.71
C LEU A 87 7.36 -0.05 -0.57
N ASN A 88 8.61 0.22 -0.21
CA ASN A 88 9.53 -0.81 0.26
C ASN A 88 9.04 -1.31 1.63
N PRO A 89 8.81 -2.63 1.81
CA PRO A 89 8.21 -3.16 3.03
C PRO A 89 9.16 -3.15 4.24
N GLU A 90 10.47 -3.00 4.03
CA GLU A 90 11.48 -2.98 5.10
C GLU A 90 11.56 -1.62 5.80
N ASN A 91 11.37 -0.54 5.06
CA ASN A 91 11.58 0.83 5.56
C ASN A 91 10.43 1.81 5.25
N CYS A 92 9.34 1.32 4.66
CA CYS A 92 8.17 2.11 4.24
C CYS A 92 8.51 3.31 3.34
N TYR A 93 9.66 3.30 2.67
CA TYR A 93 10.01 4.32 1.70
C TYR A 93 9.11 4.19 0.47
N VAL A 94 8.48 5.29 0.06
CA VAL A 94 7.65 5.33 -1.14
C VAL A 94 8.52 5.17 -2.37
N LEU A 95 8.32 4.08 -3.08
CA LEU A 95 9.03 3.77 -4.32
C LEU A 95 8.36 4.43 -5.52
N ASN A 96 7.02 4.45 -5.56
CA ASN A 96 6.26 5.08 -6.63
C ASN A 96 4.79 5.31 -6.25
N HIS A 97 4.10 6.11 -7.07
CA HIS A 97 2.68 6.41 -6.97
C HIS A 97 2.07 6.50 -8.37
N PHE A 98 0.92 5.86 -8.57
CA PHE A 98 0.22 5.83 -9.84
C PHE A 98 -1.26 6.11 -9.68
N VAL A 99 -1.86 6.81 -10.64
CA VAL A 99 -3.30 6.70 -10.89
C VAL A 99 -3.51 5.44 -11.71
N VAL A 100 -4.20 4.45 -11.15
CA VAL A 100 -4.40 3.14 -11.77
C VAL A 100 -5.70 3.06 -12.56
N GLU A 101 -6.68 3.90 -12.22
CA GLU A 101 -7.97 3.98 -12.89
C GLU A 101 -8.64 5.34 -12.61
N ALA A 102 -9.31 5.91 -13.61
CA ALA A 102 -10.11 7.13 -13.51
C ALA A 102 -11.16 7.17 -14.63
N GLU A 103 -12.23 7.95 -14.44
CA GLU A 103 -13.27 8.23 -15.43
C GLU A 103 -12.87 9.24 -16.51
#